data_AF-A0A349PL40-F1
#
_entry.id   AF-A0A349PL40-F1
#
_cell.length_a   1.000
_cell.length_b   1.000
_cell.length_c   1.000
_cell.angle_alpha   90.00
_cell.angle_beta   90.00
_cell.angle_gamma   90.00
#
_symmetry.space_group_name_H-M   'P 1'
#
loop_
_entity.id
_entity.type
_entity.pdbx_description
1 polymer ?
#
loop_
_entity_poly.entity_id
_entity_poly.type
_entity_poly.pdbx_seq_one_letter_code
_entity_poly.pdbx_strand_id
1 'polypeptide(L)'
;MSPTFRKKELVITTDEQYPQSIMIEFVQDKSDLLNNFSVGENVKVSINLGGREWVNPQGETKYFNSIKGWRIEKIVDATATAPAQAPPMPAAAFPPATVLNEEGPDDLPF
;
A
#
# COMPACT_ATOMS: atom_id res chain seq x y z
N MET A 1 -17.22 23.58 -30.55
CA MET A 1 -17.14 23.45 -29.08
C MET A 1 -15.66 23.47 -28.72
N SER A 2 -15.19 24.48 -27.99
CA SER A 2 -13.81 24.49 -27.50
C SER A 2 -13.65 23.34 -26.49
N PRO A 3 -12.59 22.52 -26.54
CA PRO A 3 -12.39 21.47 -25.55
C PRO A 3 -12.16 22.12 -24.18
N THR A 4 -13.18 22.05 -23.32
CA THR A 4 -13.04 22.46 -21.92
C THR A 4 -12.01 21.55 -21.26
N PHE A 5 -10.91 22.11 -20.77
CA PHE A 5 -9.93 21.38 -19.99
C PHE A 5 -10.61 20.78 -18.75
N ARG A 6 -10.49 19.46 -18.57
CA ARG A 6 -11.02 18.73 -17.42
C ARG A 6 -9.87 18.26 -16.54
N LYS A 7 -10.01 18.47 -15.23
CA LYS A 7 -9.08 18.00 -14.20
C LYS A 7 -9.86 17.44 -13.03
N LYS A 8 -9.42 16.31 -12.50
CA LYS A 8 -9.84 15.76 -11.21
C LYS A 8 -8.63 15.51 -10.33
N GLU A 9 -8.85 15.56 -9.03
CA GLU A 9 -7.81 15.37 -8.01
C GLU A 9 -8.21 14.17 -7.16
N LEU A 10 -7.24 13.29 -6.93
CA LEU A 10 -7.34 12.13 -6.06
C LEU A 10 -6.38 12.34 -4.90
N VAL A 11 -6.85 12.18 -3.67
CA VAL A 11 -5.97 12.10 -2.50
C VAL A 11 -5.87 10.64 -2.10
N ILE A 12 -4.64 10.12 -2.08
CA ILE A 12 -4.35 8.77 -1.60
C ILE A 12 -3.56 8.86 -0.31
N THR A 13 -3.89 8.02 0.66
CA THR A 13 -3.10 7.85 1.88
C THR A 13 -2.28 6.57 1.72
N THR A 14 -0.96 6.67 1.88
CA THR A 14 -0.06 5.52 1.77
C THR A 14 -0.22 4.56 2.95
N ASP A 15 -0.07 3.26 2.67
CA ASP A 15 -0.13 2.19 3.68
C ASP A 15 1.30 1.90 4.19
N GLU A 16 1.82 2.82 4.99
CA GLU A 16 3.16 2.74 5.60
C GLU A 16 3.12 3.16 7.07
N GLN A 17 4.22 2.95 7.81
CA GLN A 17 4.28 3.26 9.25
C GLN A 17 3.91 4.72 9.57
N TYR A 18 4.19 5.64 8.65
CA TYR A 18 3.82 7.04 8.73
C TYR A 18 3.02 7.44 7.49
N PRO A 19 1.69 7.21 7.48
CA PRO A 19 0.86 7.45 6.32
C PRO A 19 0.97 8.88 5.83
N GLN A 20 1.19 9.04 4.53
CA GLN A 20 1.25 10.32 3.86
C GLN A 20 0.06 10.48 2.91
N SER A 21 -0.66 11.58 3.03
CA SER A 21 -1.72 11.93 2.08
C SER A 21 -1.12 12.69 0.90
N ILE A 22 -1.13 12.05 -0.27
CA ILE A 22 -0.56 12.56 -1.51
C ILE A 22 -1.69 12.92 -2.46
N MET A 23 -1.71 14.18 -2.92
CA MET A 23 -2.64 14.65 -3.96
C MET A 23 -2.06 14.35 -5.35
N ILE A 24 -2.86 13.70 -6.18
CA ILE A 24 -2.53 13.29 -7.55
C ILE A 24 -3.56 13.90 -8.49
N GLU A 25 -3.08 14.59 -9.54
CA GLU A 25 -3.93 15.20 -10.56
C GLU A 25 -4.11 14.29 -11.78
N PHE A 26 -5.35 14.12 -12.22
CA PHE A 26 -5.74 13.42 -13.43
C PHE A 26 -6.39 14.41 -14.40
N VAL A 27 -5.87 14.51 -15.62
CA VAL A 27 -6.32 15.48 -16.63
C VAL A 27 -6.98 14.78 -17.82
N GLN A 28 -7.90 15.47 -18.48
CA GLN A 28 -8.57 15.03 -19.71
C GLN A 28 -9.15 13.61 -19.60
N ASP A 29 -8.76 12.70 -20.49
CA ASP A 29 -9.23 11.31 -20.56
C ASP A 29 -8.91 10.52 -19.30
N LYS A 30 -7.82 10.84 -18.60
CA LYS A 30 -7.43 10.16 -17.36
C LYS A 30 -8.33 10.53 -16.19
N SER A 31 -8.99 11.68 -16.23
CA SER A 31 -9.91 12.10 -15.17
C SER A 31 -11.14 11.20 -15.08
N ASP A 32 -11.59 10.64 -16.19
CA ASP A 32 -12.76 9.75 -16.22
C ASP A 32 -12.47 8.36 -15.63
N LEU A 33 -11.19 7.96 -15.53
CA LEU A 33 -10.80 6.70 -14.87
C LEU A 33 -11.26 6.66 -13.42
N LEU A 34 -11.22 7.81 -12.73
CA LEU A 34 -11.62 7.94 -11.32
C LEU A 34 -13.11 7.67 -11.08
N ASN A 35 -13.96 7.72 -12.12
CA ASN A 35 -15.39 7.45 -11.98
C ASN A 35 -15.71 6.01 -11.57
N ASN A 36 -14.76 5.08 -11.73
CA ASN A 36 -14.93 3.66 -11.43
C ASN A 36 -14.54 3.27 -9.98
N PHE A 37 -14.14 4.26 -9.18
CA PHE A 37 -13.59 4.07 -7.86
C PHE A 37 -14.41 4.82 -6.81
N SER A 38 -14.47 4.26 -5.62
CA SER A 38 -15.12 4.87 -4.46
C SER A 38 -14.10 5.21 -3.38
N VAL A 39 -14.43 6.19 -2.53
CA VAL A 39 -13.60 6.51 -1.36
C VAL A 39 -13.49 5.28 -0.46
N GLY A 40 -12.28 5.00 0.04
CA GLY A 40 -11.99 3.85 0.90
C GLY A 40 -11.53 2.60 0.15
N GLU A 41 -11.59 2.57 -1.18
CA GLU A 41 -11.01 1.47 -1.95
C GLU A 41 -9.48 1.53 -1.94
N ASN A 42 -8.85 0.36 -1.77
CA ASN A 42 -7.41 0.24 -1.89
C ASN A 42 -7.01 0.21 -3.36
N VAL A 43 -6.12 1.12 -3.77
CA VAL A 43 -5.80 1.35 -5.18
C VAL A 43 -4.31 1.52 -5.38
N LYS A 44 -3.84 1.04 -6.53
CA LYS A 44 -2.50 1.33 -7.03
C LYS A 44 -2.59 2.41 -8.09
N VAL A 45 -1.88 3.50 -7.90
CA VAL A 45 -1.86 4.62 -8.84
C VAL A 45 -0.49 4.72 -9.51
N SER A 46 -0.47 4.71 -10.84
CA SER A 46 0.76 5.00 -11.60
C SER A 46 0.83 6.49 -11.90
N ILE A 47 1.94 7.10 -11.51
CA ILE A 47 2.17 8.55 -11.60
C ILE A 47 3.37 8.87 -12.49
N ASN A 48 3.34 10.07 -13.05
CA ASN A 48 4.50 10.77 -13.60
C ASN A 48 4.81 11.98 -12.71
N LEU A 49 6.07 12.14 -12.35
CA LEU A 49 6.56 13.31 -11.63
C LEU A 49 7.11 14.33 -12.62
N GLY A 50 6.55 15.53 -12.63
CA GLY A 50 7.02 16.65 -13.44
C GLY A 50 7.62 17.75 -12.56
N GLY A 51 8.81 18.23 -12.91
CA GLY A 51 9.38 19.45 -12.34
C GLY A 51 9.02 20.66 -13.20
N ARG A 52 8.68 21.79 -12.56
CA ARG A 52 8.62 23.09 -13.21
C ARG A 52 9.49 24.09 -12.46
N GLU A 53 10.27 24.83 -13.23
CA GLU A 53 11.01 25.98 -12.74
C GLU A 53 10.12 27.21 -12.83
N TRP A 54 10.13 28.03 -11.78
CA TRP A 54 9.45 29.30 -11.75
C TRP A 54 10.33 30.35 -11.11
N VAL A 55 10.62 31.41 -11.84
CA VAL A 55 11.35 32.57 -11.33
C VAL A 55 10.34 33.53 -10.72
N ASN A 56 10.53 33.84 -9.43
CA ASN A 56 9.66 34.80 -8.76
C ASN A 56 9.95 36.23 -9.25
N PRO A 57 9.06 37.20 -8.98
CA PRO A 57 9.29 38.60 -9.38
C PRO A 57 10.55 39.25 -8.79
N GLN A 58 11.16 38.66 -7.75
CA GLN A 58 12.42 39.11 -7.15
C GLN A 58 13.67 38.47 -7.79
N GLY A 59 13.51 37.60 -8.80
CA GLY A 59 14.61 36.92 -9.49
C GLY A 59 15.11 35.63 -8.84
N GLU A 60 14.43 35.11 -7.81
CA GLU A 60 14.75 33.82 -7.20
C GLU A 60 14.05 32.67 -7.94
N THR A 61 14.83 31.65 -8.31
CA THR A 61 14.33 30.43 -8.94
C THR A 61 13.73 29.47 -7.91
N LYS A 62 12.48 29.07 -8.11
CA LYS A 62 11.77 28.04 -7.33
C LYS A 62 11.44 26.84 -8.20
N TYR A 63 11.47 25.66 -7.59
CA TYR A 63 11.08 24.41 -8.23
C TYR A 63 9.76 23.91 -7.64
N PHE A 64 8.84 23.54 -8.50
CA PHE A 64 7.58 22.93 -8.11
C PHE A 64 7.45 21.56 -8.75
N ASN A 65 6.97 20.60 -7.96
CA ASN A 65 6.64 19.28 -8.47
C ASN A 65 5.15 19.23 -8.83
N SER A 66 4.84 18.46 -9.87
CA SER A 66 3.49 18.14 -10.32
C SER A 66 3.37 16.63 -10.39
N ILE A 67 2.38 16.06 -9.71
CA ILE A 67 2.20 14.60 -9.62
C ILE A 67 0.99 14.23 -10.48
N LYS A 68 1.24 13.70 -11.67
CA LYS A 68 0.19 13.42 -12.65
C LYS A 68 -0.11 11.93 -12.73
N GLY A 69 -1.34 11.55 -12.41
CA GLY A 69 -1.81 10.17 -12.54
C GLY A 69 -2.15 9.84 -13.99
N TRP A 70 -1.70 8.67 -14.47
CA TRP A 70 -2.03 8.19 -15.82
C TRP A 70 -2.74 6.83 -15.83
N ARG A 71 -2.67 6.07 -14.73
CA ARG A 71 -3.35 4.79 -14.54
C ARG A 71 -3.70 4.59 -13.07
N ILE A 72 -4.84 3.97 -12.81
CA ILE A 72 -5.32 3.59 -11.49
C ILE A 72 -5.91 2.18 -11.58
N GLU A 73 -5.60 1.34 -10.60
CA GLU A 73 -6.02 -0.06 -10.55
C GLU A 73 -6.50 -0.40 -9.14
N LYS A 74 -7.57 -1.20 -9.03
CA LYS A 74 -8.00 -1.73 -7.72
C LYS A 74 -6.99 -2.77 -7.27
N ILE A 75 -6.55 -2.67 -6.03
CA ILE A 75 -5.79 -3.73 -5.38
C ILE A 75 -6.85 -4.72 -4.88
N VAL A 76 -6.92 -5.88 -5.52
CA VAL A 76 -7.76 -6.97 -5.04
C VAL A 76 -6.92 -7.75 -4.03
N ASP A 77 -7.17 -7.54 -2.74
CA ASP A 77 -6.58 -8.39 -1.71
C ASP A 77 -7.14 -9.79 -1.88
N ALA A 78 -6.32 -10.70 -2.42
CA ALA A 78 -6.66 -12.11 -2.62
C ALA A 78 -6.82 -12.91 -1.30
N THR A 79 -7.02 -12.24 -0.17
CA THR A 79 -7.07 -12.84 1.18
C THR A 79 -8.44 -12.78 1.84
N ALA A 80 -9.49 -12.31 1.15
CA ALA A 80 -10.87 -12.32 1.68
C ALA A 80 -11.70 -13.56 1.31
N THR A 81 -11.09 -14.67 0.90
CA THR A 81 -11.68 -16.00 1.13
C THR A 81 -11.18 -16.50 2.47
N ALA A 82 -11.91 -16.17 3.54
CA ALA A 82 -11.84 -16.94 4.77
C ALA A 82 -12.23 -18.40 4.45
N PRO A 83 -11.38 -19.41 4.71
CA PRO A 83 -11.89 -20.74 4.94
C PRO A 83 -12.63 -20.68 6.27
N ALA A 84 -13.95 -20.81 6.21
CA ALA A 84 -14.78 -21.11 7.35
C ALA A 84 -14.21 -22.30 8.13
N GLN A 85 -14.12 -22.15 9.45
CA GLN A 85 -14.04 -23.20 10.46
C GLN A 85 -13.24 -24.47 10.10
N ALA A 86 -11.98 -24.52 10.53
CA ALA A 86 -11.43 -25.81 10.94
C ALA A 86 -12.22 -26.27 12.20
N PRO A 87 -12.80 -27.49 12.21
CA PRO A 87 -13.41 -28.02 13.43
C PRO A 87 -12.32 -28.21 14.51
N PRO A 88 -12.64 -28.00 15.80
CA PRO A 88 -11.68 -28.27 16.87
C PRO A 88 -11.34 -29.76 16.87
N MET A 89 -10.06 -30.09 16.67
CA MET A 89 -9.57 -31.44 16.89
C MET A 89 -9.58 -31.74 18.39
N PRO A 90 -10.03 -32.94 18.84
CA PRO A 90 -9.88 -33.36 20.22
C PRO A 90 -8.38 -33.44 20.56
N ALA A 91 -7.98 -32.81 21.66
CA ALA A 91 -6.65 -32.98 22.22
C ALA A 91 -6.47 -34.45 22.62
N ALA A 92 -5.70 -35.20 21.82
CA ALA A 92 -5.19 -36.49 22.26
C ALA A 92 -4.24 -36.24 23.43
N ALA A 93 -4.63 -36.73 24.61
CA ALA A 93 -3.80 -36.71 25.80
C ALA A 93 -2.49 -37.46 25.53
N PHE A 94 -1.39 -36.74 25.46
CA PHE A 94 -0.06 -37.35 25.52
C PHE A 94 0.12 -37.98 26.90
N PRO A 95 0.50 -39.26 27.02
CA PRO A 95 0.89 -39.81 28.30
C PRO A 95 2.16 -39.07 28.79
N PRO A 96 2.29 -38.81 30.11
CA PRO A 96 3.48 -38.14 30.62
C PRO A 96 4.71 -39.02 30.34
N ALA A 97 5.77 -38.39 29.81
CA ALA A 97 7.05 -39.04 29.64
C ALA A 97 7.58 -39.49 31.01
N THR A 98 7.86 -40.78 31.14
CA THR A 98 8.63 -41.36 32.25
C THR A 98 9.98 -40.66 32.35
N VAL A 99 10.24 -40.06 33.50
CA VAL A 99 11.53 -39.47 33.87
C VAL A 99 12.56 -40.61 33.94
N LEU A 100 13.47 -40.64 32.97
CA LEU A 100 14.71 -41.42 33.04
C LEU A 100 15.81 -40.45 33.46
N ASN A 101 16.08 -40.42 34.76
CA ASN A 101 17.38 -40.02 35.27
C ASN A 101 18.35 -41.16 34.98
N GLU A 102 19.44 -40.90 34.25
CA GLU A 102 20.71 -41.59 34.51
C GLU A 102 21.87 -40.73 34.02
N GLU A 103 22.89 -40.65 34.88
CA GLU A 103 24.01 -39.72 34.89
C GLU A 103 25.04 -39.89 33.76
N GLY A 104 25.58 -38.73 33.32
CA GLY A 104 27.02 -38.52 33.08
C GLY A 104 27.48 -38.37 31.63
N PRO A 105 28.67 -37.75 31.39
CA PRO A 105 29.25 -36.57 32.01
C PRO A 105 29.56 -35.46 30.99
N ASP A 106 29.50 -34.24 31.49
CA ASP A 106 29.91 -32.98 30.86
C ASP A 106 31.44 -32.95 30.66
N ASP A 107 31.92 -33.24 29.45
CA ASP A 107 33.30 -32.93 29.04
C ASP A 107 33.43 -32.83 27.51
N LEU A 108 33.37 -31.60 26.99
CA LEU A 108 33.80 -31.29 25.63
C LEU A 108 34.94 -30.27 25.69
N PRO A 109 36.13 -30.60 25.13
CA PRO A 109 37.32 -29.75 25.23
C PRO A 109 37.21 -28.51 24.34
N PHE A 110 37.70 -27.38 24.88
CA PHE A 110 37.95 -26.11 24.18
C PHE A 110 39.06 -26.22 23.13
#